data_AF-A0A969SCS4-F1
#
_entry.id   AF-A0A969SCS4-F1
#
_cell.length_a   1.000
_cell.length_b   1.000
_cell.length_c   1.000
_cell.angle_alpha   90.00
_cell.angle_beta   90.00
_cell.angle_gamma   90.00
#
_symmetry.space_group_name_H-M   'P 1'
#
loop_
_entity.id
_entity.type
_entity.pdbx_description
1 polymer ?
#
loop_
_entity_poly.entity_id
_entity_poly.type
_entity_poly.pdbx_seq_one_letter_code
_entity_poly.pdbx_strand_id
1 'polypeptide(L)' 'MTRRTDNAKALDAFIARKAEIDAMLARLQALSDEHFEVHPDEVHWGHVGTLAHYAELLKRITDSAFKEGEHAE' A
#
# COMPACT_ATOMS: atom_id res chain seq x y z
N MET A 1 -29.44 25.22 -4.42
CA MET A 1 -28.97 24.87 -3.06
C MET A 1 -28.71 23.36 -3.04
N THR A 2 -27.70 22.91 -3.80
CA THR A 2 -27.59 21.48 -4.23
C THR A 2 -26.15 21.10 -4.60
N ARG A 3 -25.18 21.48 -3.76
CA ARG A 3 -23.76 21.08 -3.94
C ARG A 3 -23.17 20.41 -2.70
N ARG A 4 -23.85 20.52 -1.56
CA ARG A 4 -23.41 19.99 -0.26
C ARG A 4 -23.81 18.53 -0.05
N THR A 5 -24.93 18.10 -0.62
CA THR A 5 -25.44 16.72 -0.59
C THR A 5 -24.68 15.78 -1.53
N ASP A 6 -24.20 16.28 -2.66
CA ASP A 6 -23.59 15.49 -3.73
C ASP A 6 -22.15 15.06 -3.38
N ASN A 7 -21.42 15.93 -2.68
CA ASN A 7 -20.08 15.60 -2.19
C ASN A 7 -20.09 14.69 -0.95
N ALA A 8 -21.20 14.58 -0.22
CA ALA A 8 -21.26 13.74 0.98
C ALA A 8 -21.06 12.26 0.64
N LYS A 9 -21.64 11.78 -0.48
CA LYS A 9 -21.45 10.40 -0.95
C LYS A 9 -20.03 10.14 -1.43
N ALA A 10 -19.44 11.11 -2.15
CA ALA A 10 -18.06 11.00 -2.61
C ALA A 10 -17.07 11.02 -1.44
N LEU A 11 -17.33 11.84 -0.41
CA LEU A 11 -16.54 11.91 0.81
C LEU A 11 -16.61 10.61 1.61
N ASP A 12 -17.80 10.05 1.79
CA ASP A 12 -18.00 8.76 2.46
C ASP A 12 -17.25 7.64 1.72
N ALA A 13 -17.42 7.56 0.40
CA ALA A 13 -16.69 6.60 -0.43
C ALA A 13 -15.16 6.78 -0.34
N PHE A 14 -14.67 8.03 -0.30
CA PHE A 14 -13.25 8.32 -0.12
C PHE A 14 -12.73 7.85 1.24
N ILE A 15 -13.46 8.16 2.33
CA ILE A 15 -13.09 7.72 3.68
C ILE A 15 -13.07 6.20 3.77
N ALA A 16 -14.07 5.52 3.19
CA ALA A 16 -14.11 4.06 3.15
C ALA A 16 -12.89 3.48 2.42
N ARG A 17 -12.59 3.97 1.21
CA ARG A 17 -11.40 3.53 0.46
C ARG A 17 -10.10 3.82 1.22
N LYS A 18 -9.97 4.97 1.86
CA LYS A 18 -8.80 5.32 2.67
C LYS A 18 -8.65 4.35 3.84
N ALA A 19 -9.73 4.08 4.57
CA ALA A 19 -9.70 3.16 5.71
C ALA A 19 -9.32 1.73 5.29
N GLU A 20 -9.77 1.27 4.12
CA GLU A 20 -9.35 -0.01 3.54
C GLU A 20 -7.84 -0.03 3.26
N ILE A 21 -7.29 1.02 2.64
CA ILE A 21 -5.84 1.15 2.38
C ILE A 21 -5.06 1.20 3.70
N ASP A 22 -5.49 2.02 4.67
CA ASP A 22 -4.82 2.14 5.97
C ASP A 22 -4.76 0.77 6.68
N ALA A 23 -5.84 -0.02 6.61
CA ALA A 23 -5.88 -1.36 7.19
C ALA A 23 -4.94 -2.34 6.47
N MET A 24 -4.82 -2.25 5.14
CA MET A 24 -3.88 -3.07 4.38
C MET A 24 -2.43 -2.71 4.69
N LEU A 25 -2.11 -1.42 4.81
CA LEU A 25 -0.77 -0.95 5.18
C LEU A 25 -0.40 -1.39 6.59
N ALA A 26 -1.33 -1.30 7.56
CA ALA A 26 -1.10 -1.76 8.93
C ALA A 26 -0.79 -3.26 8.98
N ARG A 27 -1.48 -4.09 8.17
CA ARG A 27 -1.18 -5.52 8.07
C ARG A 27 0.20 -5.81 7.49
N LEU A 28 0.61 -5.07 6.45
CA LEU A 28 1.94 -5.22 5.87
C LEU A 28 3.04 -4.79 6.85
N GLN A 29 2.80 -3.73 7.63
CA GLN A 29 3.73 -3.30 8.67
C GLN A 29 3.90 -4.38 9.74
N ALA A 30 2.80 -4.93 10.27
CA ALA A 30 2.86 -6.02 11.24
C ALA A 30 3.61 -7.25 10.69
N LEU A 31 3.33 -7.64 9.44
CA LEU A 31 4.04 -8.73 8.78
C LEU A 31 5.55 -8.44 8.65
N SER A 32 5.93 -7.20 8.33
CA SER A 32 7.32 -6.78 8.28
C SER A 32 7.99 -6.81 9.67
N ASP A 33 7.28 -6.43 10.72
CA ASP A 33 7.76 -6.49 12.10
C ASP A 33 7.99 -7.94 12.54
N GLU A 34 7.20 -8.87 12.02
CA GLU A 34 7.36 -10.33 12.19
C GLU A 34 8.34 -10.96 11.18
N HIS A 35 9.22 -10.16 10.55
CA HIS A 35 10.21 -10.62 9.56
C HIS A 35 9.62 -11.39 8.38
N PHE A 36 8.40 -11.03 7.97
CA PHE A 36 7.61 -11.73 6.96
C PHE A 36 7.39 -13.22 7.29
N GLU A 37 7.35 -13.55 8.58
CA GLU A 37 7.20 -14.92 9.09
C GLU A 37 8.33 -15.87 8.62
N VAL A 38 9.50 -15.32 8.27
CA VAL A 38 10.66 -16.10 7.83
C VAL A 38 11.76 -16.05 8.89
N HIS A 39 12.15 -17.23 9.39
CA HIS A 39 13.29 -17.35 10.29
C HIS A 39 14.61 -17.13 9.51
N PRO A 40 15.63 -16.45 10.07
CA PRO A 40 16.89 -16.19 9.38
C PRO A 40 17.58 -17.43 8.81
N ASP A 41 17.51 -18.57 9.51
CA ASP A 41 18.09 -19.85 9.07
C ASP A 41 17.33 -20.52 7.91
N GLU A 42 16.09 -20.10 7.64
CA GLU A 42 15.24 -20.63 6.57
C GLU A 42 15.27 -19.72 5.32
N VAL A 43 15.93 -18.56 5.40
CA VAL A 43 16.02 -17.60 4.29
C VAL A 43 16.75 -18.23 3.09
N HIS A 44 16.12 -18.10 1.93
CA HIS A 44 16.66 -18.54 0.65
C HIS A 44 16.23 -17.58 -0.47
N TRP A 45 16.83 -17.72 -1.66
CA TRP A 45 16.58 -16.83 -2.81
C TRP A 45 15.12 -16.71 -3.23
N GLY A 46 14.29 -17.74 -3.02
CA GLY A 46 12.84 -17.64 -3.21
C GLY A 46 12.18 -16.55 -2.33
N HIS A 47 12.51 -16.47 -1.03
CA HIS A 47 12.02 -15.42 -0.13
C HIS A 47 12.47 -14.03 -0.58
N VAL A 48 13.74 -13.91 -1.01
CA VAL A 48 14.28 -12.66 -1.57
C VAL A 48 13.48 -12.23 -2.80
N GLY A 49 13.18 -13.16 -3.71
CA GLY A 49 12.34 -12.88 -4.89
C GLY A 49 10.93 -12.42 -4.53
N THR A 50 10.30 -13.04 -3.54
CA THR A 50 8.97 -12.61 -3.04
C THR A 50 9.01 -11.19 -2.47
N LEU A 51 10.00 -10.85 -1.64
CA LEU A 51 10.13 -9.51 -1.08
C LEU A 51 10.47 -8.46 -2.13
N ALA A 52 11.30 -8.80 -3.12
CA ALA A 52 11.56 -7.92 -4.25
C ALA A 52 10.27 -7.59 -5.01
N HIS A 53 9.43 -8.59 -5.27
CA HIS A 53 8.14 -8.36 -5.92
C HIS A 53 7.21 -7.44 -5.11
N TYR A 54 7.12 -7.63 -3.79
CA TYR A 54 6.33 -6.76 -2.92
C TYR A 54 6.85 -5.32 -2.93
N ALA A 55 8.18 -5.14 -2.89
CA ALA A 55 8.80 -3.83 -2.97
C ALA A 55 8.50 -3.12 -4.31
N GLU A 56 8.52 -3.83 -5.44
CA GLU A 56 8.15 -3.26 -6.75
C GLU A 56 6.70 -2.78 -6.80
N LEU A 57 5.77 -3.57 -6.23
CA LEU A 57 4.36 -3.17 -6.17
C LEU A 57 4.14 -1.92 -5.31
N LEU A 58 4.75 -1.88 -4.13
CA LEU A 58 4.69 -0.69 -3.26
C LEU A 58 5.31 0.52 -3.93
N LYS A 59 6.47 0.35 -4.59
CA LYS A 59 7.15 1.42 -5.33
C LYS A 59 6.26 2.01 -6.42
N ARG A 60 5.58 1.18 -7.21
CA ARG A 60 4.67 1.67 -8.26
C ARG A 60 3.52 2.51 -7.69
N ILE A 61 3.02 2.13 -6.52
CA ILE A 61 1.96 2.88 -5.83
C ILE A 61 2.50 4.22 -5.31
N THR A 62 3.68 4.23 -4.68
CA THR A 62 4.30 5.46 -4.17
C THR A 62 4.70 6.41 -5.31
N ASP A 63 5.33 5.90 -6.36
CA ASP A 63 5.72 6.68 -7.54
C ASP A 63 4.49 7.37 -8.16
N SER A 64 3.37 6.65 -8.28
CA SER A 64 2.09 7.22 -8.75
C SER A 64 1.51 8.27 -7.80
N ALA A 65 1.64 8.07 -6.48
CA ALA A 65 1.07 8.96 -5.46
C ALA A 65 1.87 10.26 -5.31
N PHE A 66 3.19 10.20 -5.45
CA PHE A 66 4.10 11.32 -5.25
C PHE A 66 4.58 11.96 -6.57
N LYS A 67 4.19 11.41 -7.73
CA LYS A 67 4.68 11.83 -9.05
C LYS A 67 6.19 11.67 -9.16
N GLU A 68 6.71 10.53 -8.72
CA GLU A 68 8.13 10.18 -8.77
C GLU A 68 8.37 9.12 -9.87
N GLY A 69 9.61 8.97 -10.32
CA GLY A 69 9.96 7.97 -11.35
C GLY A 69 9.40 8.29 -12.74
N GLU A 70 8.71 7.33 -13.36
CA GLU A 70 8.11 7.49 -14.71
C GLU A 70 6.95 8.50 -14.76
N HIS A 71 6.49 8.95 -13.59
CA HIS A 71 5.43 9.94 -13.42
C HIS A 71 5.92 11.29 -12.91
N ALA A 72 7.25 11.49 -12.81
CA ALA A 72 7.83 12.80 -12.60
C ALA A 72 7.69 13.63 -13.89
N GLU A 73 6.90 14.70 -13.80
CA GLU A 73 6.73 15.72 -14.84
C GLU A 73 7.78 16.84 -14.67
#